data_AF-A0AAW1HW32-F1
#
_entry.id   AF-A0AAW1HW32-F1
#
_cell.length_a   1.000
_cell.length_b   1.000
_cell.length_c   1.000
_cell.angle_alpha   90.00
_cell.angle_beta   90.00
_cell.angle_gamma   90.00
#
_symmetry.space_group_name_H-M   'P 1'
#
loop_
_entity.id
_entity.type
_entity.pdbx_description
1 polymer ?
#
loop_
_entity_poly.entity_id
_entity_poly.type
_entity_poly.pdbx_seq_one_letter_code
_entity_poly.pdbx_strand_id
1 'polypeptide(L)'
;MDSLSMEEDILDDSNDFIINFPPEVQRAIEEVLPSKDPLDQPDFNTIDYINSLFPTEQSLSNIDEVVAKMENKIQTIDNEISTVVRGQTTASQDGRQALDDAQKVIKQLFIHIKDIKEHAERSEEMVREITRDIKQLDCAKRNLTLAITTLNHLHMLVGGVDTLKSLQEKRLYGEIALPLQAISEVMLHFENYSDIPQIKSLSDQVKQIHVELADQITHDFKEAFSGSNTKNVMPNKQLAQACLVVSILDPRVKKDLLKWFVNLQLQEYNHLFQETEDTAWLDKIDKRYAWLKRHLLEFEDKLGNMFPQNWEVSERIAVQFCHDTREELTKIMMKRKHEIDVKLLLYAIQKTSNFEGLLSKRFTGITLNEQGKKTPEISDENVELQKSPFSGLIGRCFIPHLKIYIDSIDLNLADLIERLHFRA
;
A
#
# COMPACT_ATOMS: atom_id res chain seq x y z
N MET A 1 71.46 -64.11 14.19
CA MET A 1 70.39 -65.07 14.51
C MET A 1 69.26 -64.75 13.56
N ASP A 2 69.03 -65.46 12.47
CA ASP A 2 69.43 -66.84 12.17
C ASP A 2 69.87 -67.01 10.72
N SER A 3 70.87 -67.87 10.59
CA SER A 3 71.38 -68.43 9.35
C SER A 3 70.43 -69.50 8.85
N LEU A 4 70.12 -69.51 7.56
CA LEU A 4 69.79 -70.73 6.83
C LEU A 4 70.49 -70.66 5.47
N SER A 5 71.61 -71.36 5.41
CA SER A 5 72.30 -71.81 4.21
C SER A 5 71.47 -72.89 3.52
N MET A 6 71.30 -72.80 2.20
CA MET A 6 71.21 -74.00 1.37
C MET A 6 71.62 -73.64 -0.05
N GLU A 7 72.83 -74.05 -0.40
CA GLU A 7 73.25 -74.34 -1.76
C GLU A 7 72.30 -75.40 -2.33
N GLU A 8 71.79 -75.19 -3.54
CA GLU A 8 71.35 -76.29 -4.41
C GLU A 8 71.34 -75.80 -5.87
N ASP A 9 72.29 -76.36 -6.63
CA ASP A 9 72.22 -76.71 -8.05
C ASP A 9 71.97 -75.61 -9.09
N ILE A 10 73.08 -74.99 -9.51
CA ILE A 10 73.23 -74.51 -10.89
C ILE A 10 73.36 -75.75 -11.78
N LEU A 11 72.22 -76.31 -12.17
CA LEU A 11 72.13 -77.24 -13.28
C LEU A 11 72.16 -76.42 -14.58
N ASP A 12 73.31 -76.51 -15.23
CA ASP A 12 73.48 -76.32 -16.66
C ASP A 12 72.52 -77.26 -17.40
N ASP A 13 71.36 -76.75 -17.80
CA ASP A 13 70.50 -77.42 -18.78
C ASP A 13 70.14 -76.42 -19.88
N SER A 14 71.03 -76.40 -20.87
CA SER A 14 70.85 -75.79 -22.17
C SER A 14 69.72 -76.52 -22.89
N ASN A 15 68.48 -76.16 -22.58
CA ASN A 15 67.28 -76.55 -23.34
C ASN A 15 66.51 -75.27 -23.73
N ASP A 16 66.27 -75.14 -25.04
CA ASP A 16 65.69 -73.99 -25.71
C ASP A 16 64.50 -73.35 -24.98
N PHE A 17 64.63 -72.06 -24.63
CA PHE A 17 63.55 -71.24 -24.07
C PHE A 17 62.49 -70.97 -25.16
N ILE A 18 61.55 -71.89 -25.35
CA ILE A 18 60.28 -71.61 -26.03
C ILE A 18 59.36 -70.95 -25.00
N ILE A 19 59.26 -69.62 -25.04
CA ILE A 19 58.34 -68.84 -24.21
C ILE A 19 56.92 -69.08 -24.74
N ASN A 20 56.11 -69.84 -23.99
CA ASN A 20 54.72 -70.11 -24.37
C ASN A 20 53.77 -69.24 -23.52
N PHE A 21 53.10 -68.25 -24.12
CA PHE A 21 52.20 -67.35 -23.39
C PHE A 21 50.83 -67.99 -23.16
N PRO A 22 50.09 -67.58 -22.12
CA PRO A 22 48.69 -67.98 -21.95
C PRO A 22 47.85 -67.61 -23.19
N PRO A 23 46.85 -68.41 -23.58
CA PRO A 23 46.12 -68.25 -24.83
C PRO A 23 45.40 -66.90 -24.97
N GLU A 24 45.01 -66.27 -23.85
CA GLU A 24 44.43 -64.92 -23.85
C GLU A 24 45.45 -63.84 -24.23
N VAL A 25 46.70 -63.99 -23.79
CA VAL A 25 47.79 -63.05 -24.06
C VAL A 25 48.25 -63.21 -25.51
N GLN A 26 48.37 -64.45 -25.99
CA GLN A 26 48.71 -64.74 -27.39
C GLN A 26 47.68 -64.09 -28.34
N ARG A 27 46.38 -64.23 -28.04
CA ARG A 27 45.30 -63.67 -28.86
C ARG A 27 45.31 -62.14 -28.87
N ALA A 28 45.62 -61.51 -27.74
CA ALA A 28 45.74 -60.05 -27.65
C ALA A 28 46.98 -59.52 -28.42
N ILE A 29 48.09 -60.26 -28.39
CA ILE A 29 49.29 -59.92 -29.16
C ILE A 29 49.01 -60.03 -30.67
N GLU A 30 48.34 -61.10 -31.14
CA GLU A 30 47.96 -61.27 -32.55
C GLU A 30 46.99 -60.20 -33.06
N GLU A 31 46.11 -59.68 -32.20
CA GLU A 31 45.16 -58.62 -32.55
C GLU A 31 45.84 -57.24 -32.70
N VAL A 32 46.87 -56.97 -31.89
CA VAL A 32 47.60 -55.69 -31.88
C VAL A 32 48.78 -55.69 -32.87
N LEU A 33 49.40 -56.84 -33.10
CA LEU A 33 50.56 -57.05 -33.97
C LEU A 33 50.34 -58.27 -34.86
N PRO A 34 49.58 -58.13 -35.98
CA PRO A 34 49.35 -59.23 -36.90
C PRO A 34 50.65 -59.55 -37.68
N SER A 35 51.39 -60.57 -37.25
CA SER A 35 52.54 -61.07 -37.98
C SER A 35 52.18 -62.22 -38.92
N LYS A 36 52.75 -62.19 -40.13
CA LYS A 36 52.70 -63.29 -41.11
C LYS A 36 54.04 -64.00 -41.23
N ASP A 37 55.00 -63.66 -40.37
CA ASP A 37 56.32 -64.27 -40.38
C ASP A 37 56.23 -65.68 -39.76
N PRO A 38 56.69 -66.72 -40.47
CA PRO A 38 56.76 -68.07 -39.91
C PRO A 38 57.56 -68.13 -38.60
N LEU A 39 58.55 -67.24 -38.42
CA LEU A 39 59.40 -67.17 -37.22
C LEU A 39 58.66 -66.69 -35.96
N ASP A 40 57.52 -66.01 -36.13
CA ASP A 40 56.72 -65.46 -35.02
C ASP A 40 55.63 -66.44 -34.54
N GLN A 41 55.54 -67.62 -35.15
CA GLN A 41 54.55 -68.65 -34.78
C GLN A 41 54.98 -69.37 -33.49
N PRO A 42 54.05 -69.59 -32.53
CA PRO A 42 54.37 -70.30 -31.29
C PRO A 42 54.83 -71.74 -31.51
N ASP A 43 54.42 -72.35 -32.63
CA ASP A 43 54.71 -73.74 -33.00
C ASP A 43 55.91 -73.86 -33.95
N PHE A 44 56.76 -72.83 -34.03
CA PHE A 44 57.83 -72.75 -35.03
C PHE A 44 58.72 -73.99 -35.03
N ASN A 45 58.70 -74.74 -36.15
CA ASN A 45 59.57 -75.88 -36.36
C ASN A 45 60.75 -75.47 -37.25
N THR A 46 61.91 -75.33 -36.62
CA THR A 46 63.18 -74.99 -37.27
C THR A 46 63.53 -75.94 -38.42
N ILE A 47 63.24 -77.23 -38.28
CA ILE A 47 63.57 -78.25 -39.29
C ILE A 47 62.68 -78.08 -40.52
N ASP A 48 61.37 -77.90 -40.33
CA ASP A 48 60.43 -77.69 -41.44
C ASP A 48 60.70 -76.37 -42.16
N TYR A 49 61.09 -75.33 -41.42
CA TYR A 49 61.46 -74.04 -41.99
C TYR A 49 62.73 -74.12 -42.82
N ILE A 50 63.78 -74.78 -42.33
CA ILE A 50 65.03 -75.01 -43.09
C ILE A 50 64.74 -75.85 -44.35
N ASN A 51 63.94 -76.91 -44.22
CA ASN A 51 63.54 -77.75 -45.36
C ASN A 51 62.67 -76.99 -46.38
N SER A 52 61.91 -75.97 -45.94
CA SER A 52 61.17 -75.08 -46.85
C SER A 52 62.09 -74.11 -47.61
N LEU A 53 63.20 -73.69 -46.99
CA LEU A 53 64.21 -72.83 -47.60
C LEU A 53 65.13 -73.61 -48.56
N PHE A 54 65.41 -74.89 -48.26
CA PHE A 54 66.26 -75.77 -49.07
C PHE A 54 65.56 -77.13 -49.37
N PRO A 55 64.56 -77.18 -50.27
CA PRO A 55 63.76 -78.39 -50.48
C PRO A 55 64.49 -79.54 -51.21
N THR A 56 65.57 -79.22 -51.93
CA THR A 56 66.35 -80.18 -52.73
C THR A 56 67.85 -79.89 -52.61
N GLU A 57 68.69 -80.89 -52.82
CA GLU A 57 70.16 -80.78 -52.70
C GLU A 57 70.77 -79.71 -53.63
N GLN A 58 70.13 -79.42 -54.76
CA GLN A 58 70.52 -78.33 -55.67
C GLN A 58 70.27 -76.92 -55.08
N SER A 59 69.34 -76.78 -54.13
CA SER A 59 68.99 -75.51 -53.48
C SER A 59 70.08 -74.99 -52.55
N LEU A 60 70.97 -75.90 -52.09
CA LEU A 60 72.10 -75.58 -51.21
C LEU A 60 73.14 -74.67 -51.89
N SER A 61 73.11 -74.53 -53.23
CA SER A 61 73.96 -73.55 -53.93
C SER A 61 73.66 -72.10 -53.52
N ASN A 62 72.46 -71.82 -53.00
CA ASN A 62 72.02 -70.47 -52.67
C ASN A 62 72.15 -70.16 -51.16
N ILE A 63 72.89 -71.00 -50.42
CA ILE A 63 73.01 -70.88 -48.96
C ILE A 63 73.60 -69.52 -48.55
N ASP A 64 74.62 -69.05 -49.25
CA ASP A 64 75.27 -67.76 -48.96
C ASP A 64 74.32 -66.57 -49.16
N GLU A 65 73.40 -66.64 -50.13
CA GLU A 65 72.40 -65.60 -50.38
C GLU A 65 71.34 -65.57 -49.27
N VAL A 66 70.90 -66.74 -48.80
CA VAL A 66 69.94 -66.86 -47.70
C VAL A 66 70.56 -66.41 -46.38
N VAL A 67 71.81 -66.78 -46.12
CA VAL A 67 72.58 -66.32 -44.94
C VAL A 67 72.72 -64.80 -44.98
N ALA A 68 73.16 -64.22 -46.10
CA ALA A 68 73.27 -62.77 -46.23
C ALA A 68 71.93 -62.05 -46.05
N LYS A 69 70.82 -62.63 -46.51
CA LYS A 69 69.47 -62.09 -46.29
C LYS A 69 69.07 -62.15 -44.81
N MET A 70 69.42 -63.22 -44.12
CA MET A 70 69.15 -63.37 -42.69
C MET A 70 70.00 -62.42 -41.86
N GLU A 71 71.28 -62.25 -42.17
CA GLU A 71 72.18 -61.28 -41.55
C GLU A 71 71.68 -59.84 -41.74
N ASN A 72 71.24 -59.48 -42.95
CA ASN A 72 70.62 -58.17 -43.19
C ASN A 72 69.33 -57.98 -42.38
N LYS A 73 68.52 -59.04 -42.22
CA LYS A 73 67.28 -58.98 -41.42
C LYS A 73 67.58 -58.82 -39.94
N ILE A 74 68.56 -59.54 -39.40
CA ILE A 74 69.06 -59.38 -38.03
C ILE A 74 69.53 -57.93 -37.83
N GLN A 75 70.35 -57.41 -38.74
CA GLN A 75 70.86 -56.04 -38.63
C GLN A 75 69.76 -54.97 -38.74
N THR A 76 68.72 -55.21 -39.54
CA THR A 76 67.55 -54.33 -39.63
C THR A 76 66.78 -54.32 -38.32
N ILE A 77 66.49 -55.51 -37.76
CA ILE A 77 65.77 -55.66 -36.50
C ILE A 77 66.58 -55.04 -35.34
N ASP A 78 67.89 -55.24 -35.29
CA ASP A 78 68.74 -54.61 -34.26
C ASP A 78 68.70 -53.07 -34.33
N ASN A 79 68.67 -52.50 -35.54
CA ASN A 79 68.52 -51.05 -35.73
C ASN A 79 67.13 -50.55 -35.29
N GLU A 80 66.08 -51.32 -35.58
CA GLU A 80 64.70 -51.02 -35.15
C GLU A 80 64.57 -51.10 -33.63
N ILE A 81 65.07 -52.17 -33.01
CA ILE A 81 65.11 -52.34 -31.55
C ILE A 81 65.88 -51.18 -30.92
N SER A 82 67.06 -50.84 -31.43
CA SER A 82 67.87 -49.72 -30.94
C SER A 82 67.11 -48.38 -31.02
N THR A 83 66.37 -48.17 -32.11
CA THR A 83 65.55 -46.96 -32.29
C THR A 83 64.38 -46.91 -31.30
N VAL A 84 63.67 -48.02 -31.12
CA VAL A 84 62.55 -48.12 -30.18
C VAL A 84 63.02 -47.97 -28.73
N VAL A 85 64.11 -48.62 -28.34
CA VAL A 85 64.69 -48.52 -26.98
C VAL A 85 65.13 -47.09 -26.68
N ARG A 86 65.76 -46.40 -27.64
CA ARG A 86 66.10 -44.98 -27.50
C ARG A 86 64.86 -44.11 -27.40
N GLY A 87 63.87 -44.30 -28.27
CA GLY A 87 62.60 -43.58 -28.25
C GLY A 87 61.82 -43.76 -26.95
N GLN A 88 61.81 -44.98 -26.40
CA GLN A 88 61.17 -45.31 -25.13
C GLN A 88 61.91 -44.71 -23.92
N THR A 89 63.24 -44.64 -23.97
CA THR A 89 64.05 -43.97 -22.94
C THR A 89 63.74 -42.48 -22.90
N THR A 90 63.67 -41.82 -24.06
CA THR A 90 63.31 -40.39 -24.16
C THR A 90 61.87 -40.14 -23.73
N ALA A 91 60.90 -40.92 -24.25
CA ALA A 91 59.49 -40.77 -23.88
C ALA A 91 59.24 -41.03 -22.39
N SER A 92 59.95 -41.98 -21.78
CA SER A 92 59.85 -42.24 -20.34
C SER A 92 60.46 -41.11 -19.51
N GLN A 93 61.52 -40.47 -20.00
CA GLN A 93 62.13 -39.31 -19.33
C GLN A 93 61.21 -38.08 -19.42
N ASP A 94 60.67 -37.80 -20.61
CA ASP A 94 59.74 -36.69 -20.84
C ASP A 94 58.44 -36.88 -20.05
N GLY A 95 57.91 -38.11 -19.98
CA GLY A 95 56.75 -38.44 -19.16
C GLY A 95 56.99 -38.22 -17.67
N ARG A 96 58.17 -38.58 -17.15
CA ARG A 96 58.56 -38.29 -15.76
C ARG A 96 58.70 -36.80 -15.52
N GLN A 97 59.33 -36.05 -16.43
CA GLN A 97 59.49 -34.60 -16.33
C GLN A 97 58.12 -33.89 -16.30
N ALA A 98 57.20 -34.26 -17.19
CA ALA A 98 55.86 -33.69 -17.26
C ALA A 98 55.03 -33.99 -15.99
N LEU A 99 55.17 -35.19 -15.41
CA LEU A 99 54.55 -35.54 -14.13
C LEU A 99 55.12 -34.72 -12.98
N ASP A 100 56.43 -34.54 -12.93
CA ASP A 100 57.10 -33.74 -11.90
C ASP A 100 56.66 -32.27 -11.97
N ASP A 101 56.57 -31.72 -13.18
CA ASP A 101 56.12 -30.35 -13.39
C ASP A 101 54.63 -30.18 -13.08
N ALA A 102 53.78 -31.14 -13.46
CA ALA A 102 52.37 -31.15 -13.05
C ALA A 102 52.24 -31.21 -11.52
N GLN A 103 53.05 -32.02 -10.83
CA GLN A 103 53.03 -32.11 -9.38
C GLN A 103 53.46 -30.79 -8.72
N LYS A 104 54.44 -30.08 -9.28
CA LYS A 104 54.84 -28.73 -8.81
C LYS A 104 53.71 -27.73 -8.99
N VAL A 105 53.06 -27.70 -10.15
CA VAL A 105 51.93 -26.80 -10.42
C VAL A 105 50.76 -27.08 -9.48
N ILE A 106 50.44 -28.36 -9.24
CA ILE A 106 49.39 -28.75 -8.30
C ILE A 106 49.72 -28.27 -6.89
N LYS A 107 50.97 -28.43 -6.43
CA LYS A 107 51.42 -27.91 -5.12
C LYS A 107 51.26 -26.40 -5.03
N GLN A 108 51.65 -25.66 -6.08
CA GLN A 108 51.45 -24.20 -6.13
C GLN A 108 49.97 -23.82 -6.13
N LEU A 109 49.12 -24.56 -6.83
CA LEU A 109 47.68 -24.32 -6.86
C LEU A 109 47.05 -24.51 -5.47
N PHE A 110 47.47 -25.52 -4.71
CA PHE A 110 47.02 -25.70 -3.32
C PHE A 110 47.43 -24.52 -2.42
N ILE A 111 48.63 -23.99 -2.59
CA ILE A 111 49.07 -22.78 -1.87
C ILE A 111 48.18 -21.60 -2.26
N HIS A 112 47.97 -21.37 -3.55
CA HIS A 112 47.10 -20.28 -4.01
C HIS A 112 45.65 -20.41 -3.54
N ILE A 113 45.07 -21.61 -3.55
CA ILE A 113 43.72 -21.83 -3.02
C ILE A 113 43.66 -21.53 -1.53
N LYS A 114 44.69 -21.93 -0.77
CA LYS A 114 44.78 -21.64 0.66
C LYS A 114 44.87 -20.14 0.91
N ASP A 115 45.70 -19.43 0.15
CA ASP A 115 45.85 -17.97 0.26
C ASP A 115 44.56 -17.24 -0.11
N ILE A 116 43.87 -17.66 -1.18
CA ILE A 116 42.57 -17.10 -1.58
C ILE A 116 41.52 -17.33 -0.50
N LYS A 117 41.49 -18.54 0.09
CA LYS A 117 40.55 -18.86 1.18
C LYS A 117 40.81 -17.97 2.40
N GLU A 118 42.06 -17.83 2.81
CA GLU A 118 42.43 -16.97 3.95
C GLU A 118 42.11 -15.50 3.65
N HIS A 119 42.35 -15.03 2.42
CA HIS A 119 42.00 -13.67 2.02
C HIS A 119 40.49 -13.45 1.96
N ALA A 120 39.71 -14.45 1.55
CA ALA A 120 38.24 -14.41 1.56
C ALA A 120 37.69 -14.37 2.98
N GLU A 121 38.23 -15.17 3.90
CA GLU A 121 37.85 -15.16 5.32
C GLU A 121 38.14 -13.80 5.98
N ARG A 122 39.34 -13.23 5.75
CA ARG A 122 39.66 -11.88 6.23
C ARG A 122 38.76 -10.81 5.61
N SER A 123 38.43 -10.95 4.32
CA SER A 123 37.52 -10.02 3.64
C SER A 123 36.09 -10.11 4.18
N GLU A 124 35.60 -11.32 4.49
CA GLU A 124 34.28 -11.52 5.09
C GLU A 124 34.22 -10.90 6.49
N GLU A 125 35.25 -11.11 7.31
CA GLU A 125 35.35 -10.51 8.64
C GLU A 125 35.34 -8.98 8.57
N MET A 126 36.16 -8.39 7.70
CA MET A 126 36.19 -6.94 7.49
C MET A 126 34.82 -6.37 7.08
N VAL A 127 34.12 -7.01 6.14
CA VAL A 127 32.78 -6.58 5.71
C VAL A 127 31.77 -6.73 6.84
N ARG A 128 31.87 -7.80 7.65
CA ARG A 128 31.01 -8.02 8.81
C ARG A 128 31.20 -6.92 9.87
N GLU A 129 32.42 -6.47 10.09
CA GLU A 129 32.70 -5.34 10.98
C GLU A 129 32.16 -4.02 10.43
N ILE A 130 32.40 -3.72 9.15
CA ILE A 130 31.89 -2.50 8.50
C ILE A 130 30.35 -2.45 8.58
N THR A 131 29.67 -3.56 8.28
CA THR A 131 28.20 -3.62 8.32
C THR A 131 27.64 -3.52 9.75
N ARG A 132 28.35 -4.06 10.75
CA ARG A 132 28.00 -3.86 12.17
C ARG A 132 28.06 -2.38 12.54
N ASP A 133 29.11 -1.68 12.15
CA ASP A 133 29.31 -0.27 12.51
C ASP A 133 28.32 0.64 11.77
N ILE A 134 28.01 0.34 10.51
CA ILE A 134 26.94 1.02 9.75
C ILE A 134 25.60 0.87 10.47
N LYS A 135 25.27 -0.32 10.98
CA LYS A 135 24.03 -0.55 11.74
C LYS A 135 23.99 0.25 13.03
N GLN A 136 25.11 0.33 13.75
CA GLN A 136 25.21 1.16 14.96
C GLN A 136 25.03 2.64 14.63
N LEU A 137 25.63 3.11 13.55
CA LEU A 137 25.52 4.50 13.09
C LEU A 137 24.10 4.84 12.65
N ASP A 138 23.41 3.93 11.97
CA ASP A 138 22.00 4.10 11.61
C ASP A 138 21.08 4.16 12.84
N CYS A 139 21.29 3.27 13.81
CA CYS A 139 20.61 3.33 15.11
C CYS A 139 20.86 4.67 15.82
N ALA A 140 22.11 5.15 15.85
CA ALA A 140 22.47 6.43 16.46
C ALA A 140 21.80 7.60 15.72
N LYS A 141 21.86 7.61 14.39
CA LYS A 141 21.19 8.61 13.54
C LYS A 141 19.69 8.66 13.83
N ARG A 142 19.02 7.51 13.80
CA ARG A 142 17.57 7.42 14.06
C ARG A 142 17.21 7.93 15.46
N ASN A 143 17.96 7.53 16.48
CA ASN A 143 17.74 7.97 17.86
C ASN A 143 17.97 9.47 18.01
N LEU A 144 19.01 10.02 17.38
CA LEU A 144 19.29 11.46 17.39
C LEU A 144 18.22 12.25 16.65
N THR A 145 17.79 11.80 15.47
CA THR A 145 16.68 12.44 14.74
C THR A 145 15.41 12.44 15.57
N LEU A 146 15.05 11.30 16.18
CA LEU A 146 13.89 11.22 17.07
C LEU A 146 14.04 12.20 18.25
N ALA A 147 15.18 12.21 18.93
CA ALA A 147 15.42 13.10 20.06
C ALA A 147 15.33 14.59 19.68
N ILE A 148 15.90 14.98 18.53
CA ILE A 148 15.83 16.36 18.02
C ILE A 148 14.39 16.73 17.69
N THR A 149 13.65 15.86 16.99
CA THR A 149 12.24 16.10 16.65
C THR A 149 11.37 16.22 17.90
N THR A 150 11.51 15.30 18.87
CA THR A 150 10.77 15.35 20.13
C THR A 150 11.10 16.62 20.92
N LEU A 151 12.37 17.03 20.97
CA LEU A 151 12.77 18.26 21.68
C LEU A 151 12.21 19.51 20.99
N ASN A 152 12.26 19.58 19.66
CA ASN A 152 11.67 20.67 18.90
C ASN A 152 10.15 20.76 19.11
N HIS A 153 9.45 19.62 19.08
CA HIS A 153 8.02 19.56 19.36
C HIS A 153 7.70 19.98 20.80
N LEU A 154 8.52 19.60 21.79
CA LEU A 154 8.35 20.03 23.17
C LEU A 154 8.56 21.54 23.30
N HIS A 155 9.59 22.09 22.67
CA HIS A 155 9.84 23.53 22.62
C HIS A 155 8.66 24.29 21.99
N MET A 156 8.15 23.80 20.85
CA MET A 156 6.95 24.34 20.21
C MET A 156 5.72 24.27 21.13
N LEU A 157 5.53 23.18 21.88
CA LEU A 157 4.41 23.02 22.80
C LEU A 157 4.47 24.05 23.93
N VAL A 158 5.62 24.18 24.59
CA VAL A 158 5.81 25.11 25.71
C VAL A 158 5.65 26.57 25.25
N GLY A 159 6.41 26.99 24.24
CA GLY A 159 6.31 28.37 23.73
C GLY A 159 4.97 28.65 23.04
N GLY A 160 4.36 27.63 22.45
CA GLY A 160 3.06 27.69 21.81
C GLY A 160 1.92 27.94 22.80
N VAL A 161 1.91 27.25 23.94
CA VAL A 161 0.91 27.46 25.00
C VAL A 161 0.95 28.89 25.53
N ASP A 162 2.14 29.43 25.80
CA ASP A 162 2.29 30.81 26.29
C ASP A 162 1.85 31.84 25.24
N THR A 163 2.20 31.59 23.97
CA THR A 163 1.77 32.44 22.85
C THR A 163 0.25 32.41 22.69
N LEU A 164 -0.37 31.23 22.72
CA LEU A 164 -1.82 31.06 22.61
C LEU A 164 -2.56 31.80 23.73
N LYS A 165 -2.11 31.69 24.98
CA LYS A 165 -2.69 32.42 26.11
C LYS A 165 -2.63 33.93 25.89
N SER A 166 -1.48 34.46 25.46
CA SER A 166 -1.34 35.90 25.18
C SER A 166 -2.26 36.37 24.05
N LEU A 167 -2.41 35.58 22.99
CA LEU A 167 -3.29 35.91 21.86
C LEU A 167 -4.77 35.82 22.24
N GLN A 168 -5.14 34.84 23.06
CA GLN A 168 -6.49 34.65 23.60
C GLN A 168 -6.92 35.86 24.43
N GLU A 169 -6.07 36.32 25.36
CA GLU A 169 -6.31 37.51 26.18
C GLU A 169 -6.54 38.77 25.33
N LYS A 170 -5.76 38.92 24.26
CA LYS A 170 -5.86 40.05 23.31
C LYS A 170 -6.99 39.90 22.29
N ARG A 171 -7.69 38.76 22.27
CA ARG A 171 -8.78 38.42 21.34
C ARG A 171 -8.36 38.48 19.86
N LEU A 172 -7.11 38.16 19.55
CA LEU A 172 -6.56 38.18 18.19
C LEU A 172 -6.81 36.85 17.46
N TYR A 173 -8.08 36.52 17.22
CA TYR A 173 -8.49 35.23 16.65
C TYR A 173 -7.81 34.88 15.32
N GLY A 174 -7.52 35.89 14.49
CA GLY A 174 -6.84 35.68 13.20
C GLY A 174 -5.43 35.09 13.33
N GLU A 175 -4.75 35.39 14.44
CA GLU A 175 -3.40 34.89 14.72
C GLU A 175 -3.41 33.60 15.54
N ILE A 176 -4.55 33.22 16.13
CA ILE A 176 -4.70 32.02 16.97
C ILE A 176 -4.82 30.74 16.11
N ALA A 177 -5.47 30.82 14.95
CA ALA A 177 -5.82 29.63 14.16
C ALA A 177 -4.59 28.77 13.80
N LEU A 178 -3.54 29.36 13.21
CA LEU A 178 -2.37 28.59 12.78
C LEU A 178 -1.57 27.99 13.96
N PRO A 179 -1.23 28.76 15.01
CA PRO A 179 -0.57 28.19 16.19
C PRO A 179 -1.42 27.12 16.89
N LEU A 180 -2.73 27.32 17.01
CA LEU A 180 -3.63 26.34 17.64
C LEU A 180 -3.66 25.02 16.87
N GLN A 181 -3.71 25.09 15.53
CA GLN A 181 -3.65 23.91 14.68
C GLN A 181 -2.30 23.18 14.83
N ALA A 182 -1.18 23.90 14.76
CA ALA A 182 0.15 23.32 14.91
C ALA A 182 0.35 22.65 16.27
N ILE A 183 -0.10 23.30 17.35
CA ILE A 183 -0.01 22.74 18.71
C ILE A 183 -0.92 21.52 18.85
N SER A 184 -2.11 21.53 18.24
CA SER A 184 -3.02 20.38 18.27
C SER A 184 -2.42 19.17 17.54
N GLU A 185 -1.71 19.37 16.43
CA GLU A 185 -1.00 18.29 15.73
C GLU A 185 0.20 17.77 16.55
N VAL A 186 0.99 18.66 17.15
CA VAL A 186 2.10 18.29 18.04
C VAL A 186 1.59 17.50 19.26
N MET A 187 0.43 17.88 19.79
CA MET A 187 -0.22 17.19 20.90
C MET A 187 -0.53 15.71 20.59
N LEU A 188 -0.90 15.38 19.35
CA LEU A 188 -1.13 13.99 18.93
C LEU A 188 0.15 13.14 19.05
N HIS A 189 1.30 13.71 18.74
CA HIS A 189 2.59 13.02 18.89
C HIS A 189 2.94 12.74 20.36
N PHE A 190 2.44 13.58 21.28
CA PHE A 190 2.70 13.46 22.72
C PHE A 190 1.70 12.59 23.48
N GLU A 191 0.67 12.05 22.84
CA GLU A 191 -0.31 11.18 23.50
C GLU A 191 0.34 9.96 24.16
N ASN A 192 1.35 9.36 23.51
CA ASN A 192 2.12 8.23 24.04
C ASN A 192 3.03 8.59 25.21
N TYR A 193 3.21 9.88 25.50
CA TYR A 193 4.06 10.39 26.59
C TYR A 193 3.22 10.96 27.75
N SER A 194 1.92 10.66 27.79
CA SER A 194 0.96 11.15 28.80
C SER A 194 1.30 10.75 30.24
N ASP A 195 2.15 9.74 30.43
CA ASP A 195 2.62 9.31 31.75
C ASP A 195 3.59 10.32 32.39
N ILE A 196 4.21 11.19 31.59
CA ILE A 196 5.14 12.21 32.07
C ILE A 196 4.33 13.40 32.62
N PRO A 197 4.42 13.71 33.93
CA PRO A 197 3.57 14.72 34.57
C PRO A 197 3.64 16.11 33.93
N GLN A 198 4.82 16.52 33.46
CA GLN A 198 5.03 17.81 32.82
C GLN A 198 4.33 17.91 31.47
N ILE A 199 4.38 16.83 30.68
CA ILE A 199 3.70 16.75 29.38
C ILE A 199 2.19 16.70 29.60
N LYS A 200 1.73 15.95 30.60
CA LYS A 200 0.32 15.93 31.00
C LYS A 200 -0.18 17.32 31.40
N SER A 201 0.59 18.05 32.21
CA SER A 201 0.25 19.44 32.58
C SER A 201 0.14 20.36 31.35
N LEU A 202 1.07 20.26 30.39
CA LEU A 202 1.00 21.04 29.15
C LEU A 202 -0.20 20.64 28.30
N SER A 203 -0.48 19.34 28.18
CA SER A 203 -1.67 18.81 27.52
C SER A 203 -2.96 19.38 28.12
N ASP A 204 -3.06 19.37 29.45
CA ASP A 204 -4.23 19.86 30.17
C ASP A 204 -4.39 21.38 29.98
N GLN A 205 -3.28 22.14 29.94
CA GLN A 205 -3.30 23.57 29.59
C GLN A 205 -3.79 23.81 28.16
N VAL A 206 -3.35 23.03 27.18
CA VAL A 206 -3.85 23.14 25.79
C VAL A 206 -5.36 22.85 25.75
N LYS A 207 -5.82 21.78 26.40
CA LYS A 207 -7.25 21.46 26.49
C LYS A 207 -8.06 22.57 27.15
N GLN A 208 -7.52 23.17 28.20
CA GLN A 208 -8.14 24.31 28.88
C GLN A 208 -8.27 25.52 27.94
N ILE A 209 -7.22 25.86 27.18
CA ILE A 209 -7.26 26.92 26.16
C ILE A 209 -8.33 26.62 25.10
N HIS A 210 -8.47 25.37 24.65
CA HIS A 210 -9.54 24.97 23.72
C HIS A 210 -10.94 25.27 24.27
N VAL A 211 -11.20 24.92 25.53
CA VAL A 211 -12.49 25.18 26.19
C VAL A 211 -12.73 26.68 26.37
N GLU A 212 -11.74 27.41 26.87
CA GLU A 212 -11.87 28.85 27.10
C GLU A 212 -12.06 29.62 25.79
N LEU A 213 -11.35 29.25 24.71
CA LEU A 213 -11.56 29.84 23.38
C LEU A 213 -12.96 29.53 22.85
N ALA A 214 -13.47 28.31 23.05
CA ALA A 214 -14.82 27.95 22.65
C ALA A 214 -15.87 28.82 23.35
N ASP A 215 -15.76 28.96 24.67
CA ASP A 215 -16.67 29.77 25.49
C ASP A 215 -16.56 31.25 25.14
N GLN A 216 -15.34 31.77 25.01
CA GLN A 216 -15.06 33.16 24.66
C GLN A 216 -15.61 33.52 23.28
N ILE A 217 -15.33 32.71 22.25
CA ILE A 217 -15.85 32.95 20.91
C ILE A 217 -17.38 32.86 20.91
N THR A 218 -17.97 31.87 21.60
CA THR A 218 -19.43 31.72 21.67
C THR A 218 -20.08 32.93 22.37
N HIS A 219 -19.45 33.45 23.42
CA HIS A 219 -19.90 34.66 24.10
C HIS A 219 -19.84 35.89 23.19
N ASP A 220 -18.73 36.07 22.46
CA ASP A 220 -18.52 37.19 21.56
C ASP A 220 -19.53 37.18 20.39
N PHE A 221 -19.83 36.00 19.85
CA PHE A 221 -20.90 35.84 18.86
C PHE A 221 -22.26 36.23 19.46
N LYS A 222 -22.59 35.74 20.66
CA LYS A 222 -23.85 36.09 21.32
C LYS A 222 -23.97 37.58 21.56
N GLU A 223 -22.93 38.25 22.05
CA GLU A 223 -22.91 39.69 22.29
C GLU A 223 -23.06 40.48 20.98
N ALA A 224 -22.35 40.08 19.92
CA ALA A 224 -22.39 40.76 18.62
C ALA A 224 -23.79 40.75 17.99
N PHE A 225 -24.58 39.69 18.19
CA PHE A 225 -25.90 39.53 17.59
C PHE A 225 -27.10 39.78 18.53
N SER A 226 -26.88 40.00 19.83
CA SER A 226 -27.97 40.29 20.80
C SER A 226 -28.32 41.78 20.94
N GLY A 227 -27.69 42.66 20.15
CA GLY A 227 -28.11 44.07 19.98
C GLY A 227 -27.93 44.95 21.22
N SER A 228 -27.29 44.46 22.28
CA SER A 228 -27.31 45.12 23.59
C SER A 228 -26.32 46.28 23.74
N ASN A 229 -25.36 46.49 22.82
CA ASN A 229 -24.39 47.59 22.92
C ASN A 229 -23.78 47.97 21.56
N THR A 230 -24.33 49.01 20.90
CA THR A 230 -23.82 49.55 19.62
C THR A 230 -22.43 50.17 19.69
N LYS A 231 -21.84 50.33 20.89
CA LYS A 231 -20.50 50.92 21.06
C LYS A 231 -19.35 49.90 21.03
N ASN A 232 -19.63 48.61 21.23
CA ASN A 232 -18.61 47.54 21.33
C ASN A 232 -18.96 46.32 20.46
N VAL A 233 -19.62 46.51 19.31
CA VAL A 233 -19.90 45.39 18.39
C VAL A 233 -18.60 44.98 17.71
N MET A 234 -18.17 43.74 17.94
CA MET A 234 -16.98 43.19 17.31
C MET A 234 -17.11 43.23 15.78
N PRO A 235 -16.09 43.69 15.02
CA PRO A 235 -16.19 43.76 13.56
C PRO A 235 -16.41 42.38 12.92
N ASN A 236 -17.22 42.32 11.86
CA ASN A 236 -17.48 41.08 11.11
C ASN A 236 -16.19 40.37 10.65
N LYS A 237 -15.12 41.13 10.36
CA LYS A 237 -13.80 40.57 10.02
C LYS A 237 -13.20 39.74 11.16
N GLN A 238 -13.35 40.19 12.41
CA GLN A 238 -12.83 39.50 13.58
C GLN A 238 -13.70 38.29 13.94
N LEU A 239 -15.02 38.37 13.75
CA LEU A 239 -15.92 37.21 13.83
C LEU A 239 -15.58 36.15 12.77
N ALA A 240 -15.26 36.58 11.54
CA ALA A 240 -14.84 35.67 10.48
C ALA A 240 -13.53 34.94 10.83
N GLN A 241 -12.57 35.66 11.42
CA GLN A 241 -11.35 35.06 11.95
C GLN A 241 -11.63 34.08 13.10
N ALA A 242 -12.60 34.39 13.98
CA ALA A 242 -13.03 33.48 15.04
C ALA A 242 -13.65 32.19 14.49
N CYS A 243 -14.36 32.22 13.36
CA CYS A 243 -14.85 31.01 12.67
C CYS A 243 -13.71 30.07 12.26
N LEU A 244 -12.54 30.61 11.89
CA LEU A 244 -11.37 29.80 11.55
C LEU A 244 -10.86 29.03 12.77
N VAL A 245 -10.82 29.70 13.93
CA VAL A 245 -10.47 29.06 15.22
C VAL A 245 -11.48 27.98 15.57
N VAL A 246 -12.79 28.26 15.48
CA VAL A 246 -13.86 27.28 15.75
C VAL A 246 -13.79 26.06 14.82
N SER A 247 -13.27 26.22 13.61
CA SER A 247 -13.08 25.08 12.68
C SER A 247 -11.98 24.12 13.13
N ILE A 248 -11.06 24.55 14.01
CA ILE A 248 -9.96 23.75 14.56
C ILE A 248 -10.35 23.16 15.92
N LEU A 249 -11.22 23.83 16.68
CA LEU A 249 -11.78 23.34 17.94
C LEU A 249 -12.63 22.07 17.74
N ASP A 250 -13.09 21.49 18.85
CA ASP A 250 -13.99 20.33 18.83
C ASP A 250 -15.22 20.59 17.91
N PRO A 251 -15.57 19.68 16.98
CA PRO A 251 -16.72 19.80 16.11
C PRO A 251 -18.05 20.10 16.82
N ARG A 252 -18.18 19.73 18.10
CA ARG A 252 -19.34 20.05 18.94
C ARG A 252 -19.52 21.54 19.12
N VAL A 253 -18.45 22.30 19.33
CA VAL A 253 -18.48 23.76 19.49
C VAL A 253 -19.08 24.41 18.25
N LYS A 254 -18.59 24.02 17.06
CA LYS A 254 -19.14 24.47 15.77
C LYS A 254 -20.63 24.13 15.66
N LYS A 255 -21.02 22.91 16.01
CA LYS A 255 -22.42 22.45 15.93
C LYS A 255 -23.34 23.28 16.83
N ASP A 256 -22.93 23.53 18.07
CA ASP A 256 -23.72 24.28 19.05
C ASP A 256 -23.82 25.76 18.67
N LEU A 257 -22.72 26.36 18.22
CA LEU A 257 -22.70 27.73 17.70
C LEU A 257 -23.64 27.89 16.50
N LEU A 258 -23.54 26.98 15.52
CA LEU A 258 -24.40 27.00 14.33
C LEU A 258 -25.88 26.78 14.70
N LYS A 259 -26.18 25.86 15.61
CA LYS A 259 -27.55 25.63 16.08
C LYS A 259 -28.13 26.88 16.73
N TRP A 260 -27.38 27.52 17.62
CA TRP A 260 -27.79 28.78 18.24
C TRP A 260 -28.01 29.88 17.20
N PHE A 261 -27.05 30.05 16.27
CA PHE A 261 -27.11 31.10 15.26
C PHE A 261 -28.29 30.91 14.29
N VAL A 262 -28.54 29.69 13.81
CA VAL A 262 -29.68 29.39 12.94
C VAL A 262 -31.00 29.67 13.64
N ASN A 263 -31.14 29.29 14.92
CA ASN A 263 -32.33 29.59 15.71
C ASN A 263 -32.53 31.11 15.88
N LEU A 264 -31.45 31.87 16.05
CA LEU A 264 -31.52 33.32 16.12
C LEU A 264 -32.02 33.93 14.80
N GLN A 265 -31.52 33.46 13.65
CA GLN A 265 -31.96 33.93 12.34
C GLN A 265 -33.46 33.66 12.08
N LEU A 266 -33.98 32.55 12.59
CA LEU A 266 -35.38 32.15 12.42
C LEU A 266 -36.32 32.68 13.52
N GLN A 267 -35.82 33.46 14.49
CA GLN A 267 -36.65 33.98 15.57
C GLN A 267 -37.76 34.92 15.05
N GLU A 268 -37.44 35.80 14.10
CA GLU A 268 -38.44 36.68 13.47
C GLU A 268 -39.50 35.87 12.70
N TYR A 269 -39.08 34.84 11.97
CA TYR A 269 -39.99 33.94 11.27
C TYR A 269 -40.99 33.26 12.22
N ASN A 270 -40.46 32.70 13.32
CA ASN A 270 -41.28 32.00 14.31
C ASN A 270 -42.31 32.94 14.95
N HIS A 271 -41.98 34.22 15.14
CA HIS A 271 -42.94 35.21 15.63
C HIS A 271 -43.99 35.61 14.58
N LEU A 272 -43.58 35.84 13.32
CA LEU A 272 -44.48 36.28 12.24
C LEU A 272 -45.51 35.21 11.80
N PHE A 273 -45.20 33.94 12.03
CA PHE A 273 -45.99 32.82 11.53
C PHE A 273 -46.40 31.81 12.62
N GLN A 274 -46.40 32.26 13.87
CA GLN A 274 -46.99 31.55 15.01
C GLN A 274 -48.49 31.31 14.82
N GLU A 275 -49.04 30.30 15.50
CA GLU A 275 -50.43 29.84 15.33
C GLU A 275 -51.52 30.92 15.51
N THR A 276 -51.23 31.99 16.26
CA THR A 276 -52.18 33.09 16.56
C THR A 276 -52.29 34.10 15.43
N GLU A 277 -51.34 34.16 14.50
CA GLU A 277 -51.30 35.17 13.44
C GLU A 277 -52.13 34.75 12.22
N ASP A 278 -52.88 35.69 11.64
CA ASP A 278 -53.67 35.45 10.42
C ASP A 278 -52.80 35.19 9.17
N THR A 279 -51.51 35.49 9.24
CA THR A 279 -50.52 35.20 8.19
C THR A 279 -50.02 33.76 8.23
N ALA A 280 -50.32 33.01 9.30
CA ALA A 280 -49.83 31.66 9.52
C ALA A 280 -50.65 30.57 8.78
N TRP A 281 -51.88 30.90 8.36
CA TRP A 281 -52.80 29.95 7.73
C TRP A 281 -52.39 29.56 6.29
N LEU A 282 -52.95 28.44 5.81
CA LEU A 282 -52.58 27.79 4.55
C LEU A 282 -52.82 28.65 3.30
N ASP A 283 -53.76 29.59 3.36
CA ASP A 283 -54.09 30.49 2.24
C ASP A 283 -52.91 31.40 1.87
N LYS A 284 -52.04 31.69 2.84
CA LYS A 284 -50.85 32.56 2.73
C LYS A 284 -49.53 31.80 2.85
N ILE A 285 -49.52 30.49 2.59
CA ILE A 285 -48.32 29.65 2.68
C ILE A 285 -47.17 30.15 1.79
N ASP A 286 -47.48 30.81 0.69
CA ASP A 286 -46.53 31.46 -0.21
C ASP A 286 -45.74 32.58 0.49
N LYS A 287 -46.33 33.27 1.47
CA LYS A 287 -45.63 34.29 2.26
C LYS A 287 -44.51 33.70 3.12
N ARG A 288 -44.69 32.47 3.65
CA ARG A 288 -43.61 31.76 4.39
C ARG A 288 -42.41 31.53 3.48
N TYR A 289 -42.66 31.04 2.26
CA TYR A 289 -41.60 30.75 1.28
C TYR A 289 -40.95 32.01 0.72
N ALA A 290 -41.72 33.07 0.50
CA ALA A 290 -41.19 34.37 0.10
C ALA A 290 -40.32 34.99 1.19
N TRP A 291 -40.72 34.84 2.47
CA TRP A 291 -39.94 35.28 3.61
C TRP A 291 -38.56 34.61 3.63
N LEU A 292 -38.47 33.28 3.51
CA LEU A 292 -37.17 32.60 3.50
C LEU A 292 -36.30 33.06 2.33
N LYS A 293 -36.87 33.19 1.13
CA LYS A 293 -36.11 33.62 -0.06
C LYS A 293 -35.48 35.00 0.17
N ARG A 294 -36.25 35.95 0.69
CA ARG A 294 -35.75 37.30 1.02
C ARG A 294 -34.70 37.25 2.13
N HIS A 295 -34.98 36.50 3.20
CA HIS A 295 -34.08 36.39 4.34
C HIS A 295 -32.72 35.77 3.94
N LEU A 296 -32.71 34.71 3.13
CA LEU A 296 -31.47 34.11 2.64
C LEU A 296 -30.64 35.08 1.77
N LEU A 297 -31.28 35.89 0.93
CA LEU A 297 -30.58 36.91 0.14
C LEU A 297 -29.97 37.99 1.04
N GLU A 298 -30.72 38.49 2.02
CA GLU A 298 -30.21 39.48 2.97
C GLU A 298 -29.09 38.93 3.85
N PHE A 299 -29.18 37.65 4.24
CA PHE A 299 -28.15 36.95 5.00
C PHE A 299 -26.87 36.81 4.17
N GLU A 300 -26.95 36.34 2.93
CA GLU A 300 -25.79 36.14 2.06
C GLU A 300 -25.08 37.46 1.76
N ASP A 301 -25.82 38.55 1.56
CA ASP A 301 -25.27 39.89 1.32
C ASP A 301 -24.53 40.45 2.54
N LYS A 302 -25.10 40.31 3.75
CA LYS A 302 -24.56 40.92 4.97
C LYS A 302 -23.53 40.06 5.70
N LEU A 303 -23.76 38.75 5.76
CA LEU A 303 -23.04 37.80 6.63
C LEU A 303 -22.44 36.61 5.87
N GLY A 304 -22.71 36.46 4.57
CA GLY A 304 -22.23 35.33 3.78
C GLY A 304 -20.70 35.20 3.80
N ASN A 305 -19.98 36.31 3.74
CA ASN A 305 -18.51 36.33 3.76
C ASN A 305 -17.89 36.12 5.16
N MET A 306 -18.70 36.10 6.22
CA MET A 306 -18.21 35.93 7.59
C MET A 306 -17.96 34.46 7.93
N PHE A 307 -18.79 33.55 7.39
CA PHE A 307 -18.68 32.13 7.67
C PHE A 307 -17.88 31.41 6.57
N PRO A 308 -17.07 30.40 6.92
CA PRO A 308 -16.45 29.52 5.93
C PRO A 308 -17.51 28.84 5.05
N GLN A 309 -17.27 28.74 3.74
CA GLN A 309 -18.24 28.19 2.78
C GLN A 309 -18.65 26.75 3.13
N ASN A 310 -17.70 25.93 3.56
CA ASN A 310 -17.93 24.54 3.99
C ASN A 310 -18.80 24.41 5.26
N TRP A 311 -19.21 25.51 5.91
CA TRP A 311 -20.19 25.46 7.00
C TRP A 311 -21.62 25.39 6.47
N GLU A 312 -21.85 25.77 5.21
CA GLU A 312 -23.14 25.69 4.51
C GLU A 312 -24.29 26.33 5.32
N VAL A 313 -24.04 27.51 5.90
CA VAL A 313 -24.97 28.16 6.84
C VAL A 313 -26.32 28.48 6.19
N SER A 314 -26.33 28.96 4.93
CA SER A 314 -27.56 29.20 4.16
C SER A 314 -28.41 27.93 4.04
N GLU A 315 -27.77 26.78 3.80
CA GLU A 315 -28.47 25.50 3.72
C GLU A 315 -29.05 25.11 5.08
N ARG A 316 -28.28 25.26 6.17
CA ARG A 316 -28.75 24.97 7.53
C ARG A 316 -29.96 25.81 7.94
N ILE A 317 -29.97 27.10 7.57
CA ILE A 317 -31.13 27.97 7.78
C ILE A 317 -32.34 27.43 7.01
N ALA A 318 -32.16 27.04 5.74
CA ALA A 318 -33.23 26.49 4.93
C ALA A 318 -33.78 25.16 5.47
N VAL A 319 -32.90 24.26 5.94
CA VAL A 319 -33.28 22.99 6.55
C VAL A 319 -34.07 23.23 7.84
N GLN A 320 -33.57 24.07 8.74
CA GLN A 320 -34.28 24.36 9.99
C GLN A 320 -35.62 25.05 9.73
N PHE A 321 -35.67 26.00 8.79
CA PHE A 321 -36.92 26.62 8.35
C PHE A 321 -37.94 25.57 7.87
N CYS A 322 -37.51 24.56 7.09
CA CYS A 322 -38.40 23.49 6.64
C CYS A 322 -38.95 22.68 7.82
N HIS A 323 -38.12 22.39 8.82
CA HIS A 323 -38.55 21.69 10.03
C HIS A 323 -39.55 22.52 10.83
N ASP A 324 -39.24 23.77 11.14
CA ASP A 324 -40.11 24.68 11.89
C ASP A 324 -41.45 24.87 11.16
N THR A 325 -41.40 25.08 9.84
CA THR A 325 -42.60 25.22 9.01
C THR A 325 -43.46 23.96 9.04
N ARG A 326 -42.85 22.77 8.93
CA ARG A 326 -43.60 21.51 9.00
C ARG A 326 -44.31 21.38 10.35
N GLU A 327 -43.60 21.64 11.44
CA GLU A 327 -44.15 21.52 12.78
C GLU A 327 -45.30 22.49 13.01
N GLU A 328 -45.14 23.77 12.66
CA GLU A 328 -46.20 24.77 12.80
C GLU A 328 -47.40 24.49 11.90
N LEU A 329 -47.20 24.12 10.64
CA LEU A 329 -48.30 23.73 9.75
C LEU A 329 -49.05 22.51 10.27
N THR A 330 -48.33 21.53 10.84
CA THR A 330 -48.95 20.33 11.43
C THR A 330 -49.88 20.72 12.58
N LYS A 331 -49.45 21.61 13.49
CA LYS A 331 -50.27 22.07 14.62
C LYS A 331 -51.49 22.86 14.15
N ILE A 332 -51.28 23.82 13.26
CA ILE A 332 -52.32 24.70 12.72
C ILE A 332 -53.40 23.89 11.98
N MET A 333 -53.01 22.93 11.15
CA MET A 333 -53.92 22.06 10.41
C MET A 333 -54.70 21.08 11.31
N MET A 334 -54.09 20.59 12.39
CA MET A 334 -54.80 19.76 13.37
C MET A 334 -55.91 20.55 14.08
N LYS A 335 -55.63 21.80 14.47
CA LYS A 335 -56.57 22.66 15.23
C LYS A 335 -57.76 23.12 14.38
N ARG A 336 -57.51 23.52 13.12
CA ARG A 336 -58.52 24.05 12.21
C ARG A 336 -58.89 23.05 11.11
N LYS A 337 -58.95 21.75 11.44
CA LYS A 337 -59.18 20.67 10.47
C LYS A 337 -60.45 20.84 9.63
N HIS A 338 -61.50 21.43 10.22
CA HIS A 338 -62.80 21.65 9.58
C HIS A 338 -62.79 22.82 8.57
N GLU A 339 -61.80 23.71 8.64
CA GLU A 339 -61.63 24.85 7.71
C GLU A 339 -60.81 24.45 6.47
N ILE A 340 -60.35 23.21 6.38
CA ILE A 340 -59.54 22.71 5.26
C ILE A 340 -60.46 22.18 4.17
N ASP A 341 -60.56 22.92 3.06
CA ASP A 341 -61.18 22.43 1.84
C ASP A 341 -60.15 21.85 0.86
N VAL A 342 -60.65 21.14 -0.15
CA VAL A 342 -59.81 20.43 -1.13
C VAL A 342 -58.97 21.41 -1.97
N LYS A 343 -59.53 22.57 -2.32
CA LYS A 343 -58.86 23.58 -3.15
C LYS A 343 -57.69 24.21 -2.39
N LEU A 344 -57.89 24.58 -1.14
CA LEU A 344 -56.88 25.12 -0.24
C LEU A 344 -55.77 24.09 0.02
N LEU A 345 -56.14 22.83 0.27
CA LEU A 345 -55.17 21.75 0.49
C LEU A 345 -54.31 21.51 -0.76
N LEU A 346 -54.91 21.42 -1.95
CA LEU A 346 -54.17 21.27 -3.22
C LEU A 346 -53.29 22.48 -3.52
N TYR A 347 -53.79 23.69 -3.27
CA TYR A 347 -53.01 24.92 -3.39
C TYR A 347 -51.75 24.86 -2.50
N ALA A 348 -51.91 24.50 -1.22
CA ALA A 348 -50.81 24.41 -0.28
C ALA A 348 -49.79 23.32 -0.66
N ILE A 349 -50.25 22.13 -1.06
CA ILE A 349 -49.40 21.03 -1.52
C ILE A 349 -48.58 21.45 -2.75
N GLN A 350 -49.23 22.04 -3.76
CA GLN A 350 -48.56 22.47 -4.98
C GLN A 350 -47.50 23.53 -4.70
N LYS A 351 -47.82 24.54 -3.88
CA LYS A 351 -46.87 25.59 -3.49
C LYS A 351 -45.69 25.02 -2.71
N THR A 352 -45.94 24.11 -1.78
CA THR A 352 -44.90 23.42 -1.00
C THR A 352 -43.99 22.60 -1.90
N SER A 353 -44.55 21.77 -2.78
CA SER A 353 -43.77 20.92 -3.69
C SER A 353 -42.88 21.76 -4.63
N ASN A 354 -43.40 22.87 -5.16
CA ASN A 354 -42.61 23.78 -5.99
C ASN A 354 -41.46 24.43 -5.21
N PHE A 355 -41.69 24.76 -3.94
CA PHE A 355 -40.68 25.35 -3.07
C PHE A 355 -39.59 24.33 -2.67
N GLU A 356 -39.96 23.12 -2.25
CA GLU A 356 -39.00 22.04 -1.98
C GLU A 356 -38.17 21.66 -3.22
N GLY A 357 -38.79 21.69 -4.40
CA GLY A 357 -38.10 21.53 -5.67
C GLY A 357 -37.09 22.64 -5.96
N LEU A 358 -37.39 23.89 -5.57
CA LEU A 358 -36.45 25.01 -5.67
C LEU A 358 -35.27 24.86 -4.70
N LEU A 359 -35.53 24.47 -3.45
CA LEU A 359 -34.47 24.22 -2.47
C LEU A 359 -33.55 23.08 -2.91
N SER A 360 -34.14 22.00 -3.44
CA SER A 360 -33.37 20.85 -3.96
C SER A 360 -32.47 21.19 -5.15
N LYS A 361 -32.81 22.24 -5.92
CA LYS A 361 -31.96 22.73 -7.02
C LYS A 361 -30.86 23.66 -6.53
N ARG A 362 -31.09 24.38 -5.43
CA ARG A 362 -30.15 25.36 -4.87
C ARG A 362 -29.12 24.71 -3.96
N PHE A 363 -29.50 23.68 -3.21
CA PHE A 363 -28.70 23.10 -2.15
C PHE A 363 -28.40 21.61 -2.39
N THR A 364 -27.25 21.16 -1.90
CA THR A 364 -26.70 19.82 -2.15
C THR A 364 -27.30 18.74 -1.26
N GLY A 365 -27.85 19.09 -0.10
CA GLY A 365 -28.37 18.18 0.92
C GLY A 365 -27.33 17.73 1.95
N ILE A 366 -26.11 18.27 1.95
CA ILE A 366 -25.01 17.78 2.81
C ILE A 366 -25.35 17.96 4.29
N THR A 367 -25.99 19.06 4.65
CA THR A 367 -26.35 19.38 6.05
C THR A 367 -27.45 18.48 6.64
N LEU A 368 -28.23 17.80 5.79
CA LEU A 368 -29.24 16.82 6.23
C LEU A 368 -28.60 15.50 6.67
N ASN A 369 -27.46 15.12 6.09
CA ASN A 369 -26.75 13.88 6.39
C ASN A 369 -25.99 13.94 7.74
N GLU A 370 -25.52 15.13 8.14
CA GLU A 370 -24.85 15.33 9.44
C GLU A 370 -25.76 15.15 10.66
N GLN A 371 -27.08 15.30 10.50
CA GLN A 371 -28.03 15.21 11.63
C GLN A 371 -28.38 13.78 12.05
N GLY A 372 -27.72 12.75 11.50
CA GLY A 372 -27.82 11.41 12.05
C GLY A 372 -29.22 10.80 11.89
N LYS A 373 -29.64 10.59 10.65
CA LYS A 373 -30.34 9.35 10.31
C LYS A 373 -29.58 8.69 9.18
N LYS A 374 -28.71 7.74 9.52
CA LYS A 374 -28.46 6.61 8.62
C LYS A 374 -29.84 6.05 8.29
N THR A 375 -30.37 6.43 7.14
CA THR A 375 -31.46 5.66 6.55
C THR A 375 -30.85 4.28 6.33
N PRO A 376 -31.48 3.18 6.78
CA PRO A 376 -30.91 1.86 6.55
C PRO A 376 -30.64 1.74 5.05
N GLU A 377 -29.39 1.42 4.71
CA GLU A 377 -29.00 0.97 3.39
C GLU A 377 -29.83 -0.29 3.11
N ILE A 378 -31.01 -0.09 2.55
CA ILE A 378 -31.69 -1.13 1.80
C ILE A 378 -30.97 -1.12 0.46
N SER A 379 -30.12 -2.12 0.30
CA SER A 379 -29.64 -2.60 -0.98
C SER A 379 -30.85 -3.00 -1.80
N ASP A 380 -31.33 -2.09 -2.64
CA ASP A 380 -32.20 -2.44 -3.75
C ASP A 380 -31.72 -1.71 -5.00
N GLU A 381 -31.28 -2.53 -5.95
CA GLU A 381 -30.95 -2.17 -7.31
C GLU A 381 -32.17 -1.57 -7.99
N ASN A 382 -32.35 -0.24 -7.89
CA ASN A 382 -33.21 0.55 -8.78
C ASN A 382 -32.67 1.98 -8.84
N VAL A 383 -31.72 2.20 -9.74
CA VAL A 383 -31.25 3.51 -10.17
C VAL A 383 -32.37 4.17 -10.98
N GLU A 384 -33.14 5.06 -10.36
CA GLU A 384 -33.82 6.25 -10.94
C GLU A 384 -34.98 6.71 -10.03
N LEU A 385 -34.64 7.28 -8.88
CA LEU A 385 -35.43 8.27 -8.13
C LEU A 385 -34.56 8.65 -6.92
N GLN A 386 -33.46 9.37 -7.16
CA GLN A 386 -32.83 10.13 -6.08
C GLN A 386 -33.90 11.08 -5.54
N LYS A 387 -34.59 10.69 -4.47
CA LYS A 387 -35.52 11.57 -3.76
C LYS A 387 -34.73 12.81 -3.44
N SER A 388 -35.11 13.92 -4.05
CA SER A 388 -34.38 15.17 -3.89
C SER A 388 -34.24 15.48 -2.40
N PRO A 389 -33.10 16.00 -1.94
CA PRO A 389 -32.77 16.03 -0.51
C PRO A 389 -33.81 16.78 0.34
N PHE A 390 -34.48 17.78 -0.24
CA PHE A 390 -35.53 18.56 0.41
C PHE A 390 -36.95 18.03 0.17
N SER A 391 -37.13 16.96 -0.62
CA SER A 391 -38.44 16.39 -0.95
C SER A 391 -39.13 15.85 0.30
N GLY A 392 -40.30 16.40 0.60
CA GLY A 392 -41.13 16.00 1.73
C GLY A 392 -40.58 16.43 3.09
N LEU A 393 -39.66 17.39 3.16
CA LEU A 393 -39.24 17.97 4.44
C LEU A 393 -40.39 18.73 5.11
N ILE A 394 -41.16 19.49 4.33
CA ILE A 394 -42.41 20.15 4.73
C ILE A 394 -43.60 19.29 4.31
N GLY A 395 -43.63 18.82 3.06
CA GLY A 395 -44.81 18.21 2.42
C GLY A 395 -45.42 17.02 3.18
N ARG A 396 -44.65 16.34 4.04
CA ARG A 396 -45.15 15.28 4.92
C ARG A 396 -46.24 15.74 5.89
N CYS A 397 -46.34 17.03 6.24
CA CYS A 397 -47.41 17.52 7.12
C CYS A 397 -48.81 17.38 6.50
N PHE A 398 -48.92 17.31 5.16
CA PHE A 398 -50.22 17.21 4.49
C PHE A 398 -50.79 15.78 4.47
N ILE A 399 -49.95 14.76 4.70
CA ILE A 399 -50.33 13.34 4.59
C ILE A 399 -51.57 12.98 5.42
N PRO A 400 -51.70 13.36 6.70
CA PRO A 400 -52.88 13.05 7.51
C PRO A 400 -54.18 13.66 6.98
N HIS A 401 -54.09 14.70 6.14
CA HIS A 401 -55.21 15.45 5.60
C HIS A 401 -55.57 15.04 4.16
N LEU A 402 -54.78 14.16 3.52
CA LEU A 402 -55.06 13.67 2.16
C LEU A 402 -56.38 12.92 2.03
N LYS A 403 -56.94 12.39 3.13
CA LYS A 403 -58.26 11.78 3.12
C LYS A 403 -59.34 12.73 2.59
N ILE A 404 -59.24 14.03 2.90
CA ILE A 404 -60.17 15.06 2.40
C ILE A 404 -60.14 15.14 0.86
N TYR A 405 -58.96 14.95 0.27
CA TYR A 405 -58.80 14.91 -1.19
C TYR A 405 -59.36 13.62 -1.80
N ILE A 406 -59.09 12.47 -1.18
CA ILE A 406 -59.61 11.16 -1.62
C ILE A 406 -61.14 11.17 -1.60
N ASP A 407 -61.75 11.56 -0.48
CA ASP A 407 -63.20 11.61 -0.32
C ASP A 407 -63.87 12.54 -1.36
N SER A 408 -63.19 13.62 -1.77
CA SER A 408 -63.66 14.54 -2.81
C SER A 408 -63.55 13.98 -4.23
N ILE A 409 -62.46 13.24 -4.53
CA ILE A 409 -62.34 12.53 -5.81
C ILE A 409 -63.43 11.47 -5.92
N ASP A 410 -63.64 10.69 -4.85
CA ASP A 410 -64.65 9.63 -4.83
C ASP A 410 -66.04 10.21 -5.07
N LEU A 411 -66.36 11.36 -4.47
CA LEU A 411 -67.63 12.04 -4.66
C LEU A 411 -67.80 12.62 -6.08
N ASN A 412 -66.73 13.16 -6.66
CA ASN A 412 -66.73 13.65 -8.04
C ASN A 412 -66.84 12.50 -9.05
N LEU A 413 -66.15 11.38 -8.81
CA LEU A 413 -66.28 10.16 -9.61
C LEU A 413 -67.69 9.58 -9.51
N ALA A 414 -68.30 9.57 -8.32
CA ALA A 414 -69.68 9.14 -8.14
C ALA A 414 -70.66 10.02 -8.94
N ASP A 415 -70.54 11.35 -8.87
CA ASP A 415 -71.36 12.29 -9.66
C ASP A 415 -71.13 12.10 -11.17
N LEU A 416 -69.88 11.86 -11.60
CA LEU A 416 -69.58 11.58 -13.01
C LEU A 416 -70.19 10.25 -13.48
N ILE A 417 -70.15 9.20 -12.64
CA ILE A 417 -70.73 7.90 -12.91
C ILE A 417 -72.27 8.00 -12.98
N GLU A 418 -72.92 8.70 -12.04
CA GLU A 418 -74.36 8.93 -12.08
C GLU A 418 -74.78 9.68 -13.36
N ARG A 419 -74.04 10.73 -13.75
CA ARG A 419 -74.31 11.48 -14.99
C ARG A 419 -74.12 10.65 -16.26
N LEU A 420 -73.20 9.68 -16.22
CA LEU A 420 -73.00 8.73 -17.34
C LEU A 420 -74.09 7.66 -17.35
N HIS A 421 -74.58 7.21 -16.19
CA HIS A 421 -75.69 6.25 -16.08
C HIS A 421 -77.03 6.84 -16.54
N PHE A 422 -77.26 8.14 -16.34
CA PHE A 422 -78.45 8.84 -16.84
C PHE A 422 -78.39 9.25 -18.32
N ARG A 423 -77.26 9.03 -19.00
CA ARG A 423 -77.07 9.33 -20.44
C ARG A 423 -77.04 8.09 -21.35
N ALA A 424 -77.14 6.89 -20.79
CA ALA A 424 -77.41 5.64 -21.49
C ALA A 424 -78.88 5.25 -21.30
#